data_AF-A0A0E0AIN2-F1
#
_entry.id   AF-A0A0E0AIN2-F1
#
_cell.length_a   1.000
_cell.length_b   1.000
_cell.length_c   1.000
_cell.angle_alpha   90.00
_cell.angle_beta   90.00
_cell.angle_gamma   90.00
#
_symmetry.space_group_name_H-M   'P 1'
#
loop_
_entity.id
_entity.type
_entity.pdbx_description
1 polymer ?
#
loop_
_entity_poly.entity_id
_entity_poly.type
_entity_poly.pdbx_seq_one_letter_code
_entity_poly.pdbx_strand_id
1 'polypeptide(L)' 'MADWGDCFVKHLFDVCKEEIEAGNRPMGIFTTTGWKNVVSKFAEKSGDKRTKKQLKRRIVILRYGIIV' A
#
# COMPACT_ATOMS: atom_id res chain seq x y z
N MET A 1 2.83 -19.78 1.41
CA MET A 1 3.45 -18.49 1.78
C MET A 1 3.01 -17.47 0.75
N ALA A 2 2.26 -16.43 1.13
CA ALA A 2 1.83 -15.42 0.17
C ALA A 2 3.04 -14.57 -0.21
N ASP A 3 3.75 -14.97 -1.25
CA ASP A 3 4.98 -14.33 -1.70
C ASP A 3 4.67 -12.86 -2.07
N TRP A 4 5.32 -11.94 -1.37
CA TRP A 4 5.27 -10.53 -1.70
C TRP A 4 6.36 -10.26 -2.73
N GLY A 5 6.15 -10.77 -3.95
CA GLY A 5 7.08 -10.60 -5.06
C GLY A 5 7.32 -9.12 -5.37
N ASP A 6 8.44 -8.83 -6.01
CA ASP A 6 8.88 -7.47 -6.33
C ASP A 6 7.78 -6.66 -7.07
N CYS A 7 7.12 -7.28 -8.05
CA CYS A 7 6.00 -6.67 -8.78
C CYS A 7 4.85 -6.24 -7.85
N PHE A 8 4.54 -7.06 -6.83
CA PHE A 8 3.46 -6.79 -5.89
C PHE A 8 3.80 -5.62 -4.97
N VAL A 9 5.06 -5.55 -4.53
CA VAL A 9 5.58 -4.42 -3.75
C VAL A 9 5.59 -3.14 -4.58
N LYS A 10 5.95 -3.23 -5.86
CA LYS A 10 5.92 -2.11 -6.80
C LYS A 10 4.50 -1.56 -6.99
N HIS A 11 3.51 -2.42 -7.23
CA HIS A 11 2.11 -1.99 -7.31
C HIS A 11 1.62 -1.32 -6.02
N LEU A 12 2.02 -1.85 -4.86
CA LEU A 12 1.67 -1.25 -3.58
C LEU A 12 2.26 0.14 -3.41
N PHE A 13 3.54 0.33 -3.78
CA PHE A 13 4.21 1.62 -3.72
C PHE A 13 3.61 2.63 -4.68
N ASP A 14 3.32 2.21 -5.91
CA ASP A 14 2.73 3.04 -6.96
C ASP A 14 1.38 3.61 -6.50
N VAL A 15 0.50 2.75 -6.00
CA VAL A 15 -0.80 3.16 -5.43
C VAL A 15 -0.62 4.06 -4.20
N CYS A 16 0.35 3.75 -3.32
CA CYS A 16 0.63 4.61 -2.17
C CYS A 16 1.10 6.01 -2.60
N LYS A 17 1.92 6.10 -3.65
CA LYS A 17 2.42 7.35 -4.19
C LYS A 17 1.28 8.19 -4.77
N GLU A 18 0.42 7.61 -5.60
CA GLU A 18 -0.76 8.29 -6.14
C GLU A 18 -1.64 8.89 -5.03
N GLU A 19 -1.88 8.14 -3.95
CA GLU A 19 -2.71 8.63 -2.83
C GLU A 19 -2.00 9.69 -1.99
N ILE A 20 -0.67 9.71 -1.94
CA ILE A 20 0.10 10.79 -1.33
C ILE A 20 -0.03 12.07 -2.16
N GLU A 21 0.12 11.97 -3.48
CA GLU A 21 -0.02 13.09 -4.42
C GLU A 21 -1.46 13.65 -4.41
N ALA A 22 -2.46 12.79 -4.20
CA ALA A 22 -3.85 13.18 -4.00
C ALA A 22 -4.15 13.80 -2.62
N GLY A 23 -3.17 13.95 -1.74
CA GLY A 23 -3.34 14.54 -0.40
C GLY A 23 -4.01 13.62 0.62
N ASN A 24 -4.18 12.33 0.32
CA ASN A 24 -4.82 11.37 1.22
C ASN A 24 -3.89 10.87 2.35
N ARG A 25 -2.72 11.47 2.55
CA ARG A 25 -1.75 11.10 3.60
C ARG A 25 -1.13 12.30 4.36
N PRO A 26 -1.93 13.20 4.96
CA PRO A 26 -1.43 14.45 5.54
C PRO A 26 -0.55 14.26 6.78
N MET A 27 -0.81 13.25 7.61
CA MET A 27 -0.10 13.00 8.89
C MET A 27 0.81 11.77 8.83
N GLY A 28 1.28 11.41 7.63
CA GLY A 28 2.08 10.18 7.42
C GLY A 28 1.27 8.88 7.53
N ILE A 29 -0.05 8.97 7.71
CA ILE A 29 -1.02 7.86 7.69
C ILE A 29 -2.08 8.17 6.64
N PHE A 30 -2.51 7.17 5.88
CA PHE A 30 -3.60 7.35 4.93
C PHE A 30 -4.93 7.63 5.65
N THR A 31 -5.71 8.57 5.10
CA THR A 31 -7.09 8.84 5.52
C THR A 31 -7.97 7.61 5.30
N THR A 32 -9.19 7.62 5.84
CA THR A 32 -10.17 6.55 5.59
C THR A 32 -10.43 6.38 4.09
N THR A 33 -10.56 7.49 3.36
CA THR A 33 -10.69 7.51 1.89
C THR A 33 -9.44 6.96 1.21
N GLY A 34 -8.25 7.44 1.62
CA GLY A 34 -6.99 6.94 1.10
C GLY A 34 -6.87 5.42 1.26
N TRP A 35 -7.24 4.86 2.41
CA TRP A 35 -7.22 3.41 2.60
C TRP A 35 -8.22 2.63 1.73
N LYS A 36 -9.41 3.18 1.48
CA LYS A 36 -10.36 2.57 0.55
C LYS A 36 -9.77 2.54 -0.86
N ASN A 37 -9.23 3.67 -1.31
CA ASN A 37 -8.60 3.79 -2.61
C ASN A 37 -7.38 2.86 -2.74
N VAL A 38 -6.50 2.83 -1.73
CA VAL A 38 -5.34 1.93 -1.71
C VAL A 38 -5.79 0.49 -1.90
N VAL A 39 -6.79 0.01 -1.16
CA VAL A 39 -7.26 -1.38 -1.29
C VAL A 39 -7.86 -1.65 -2.66
N SER A 40 -8.72 -0.76 -3.17
CA SER A 40 -9.37 -0.93 -4.47
C SER A 40 -8.36 -0.89 -5.62
N LYS A 41 -7.58 0.18 -5.74
CA LYS A 41 -6.56 0.34 -6.78
C LYS A 41 -5.51 -0.77 -6.72
N PHE A 42 -5.12 -1.17 -5.53
CA PHE A 42 -4.18 -2.28 -5.36
C PHE A 42 -4.75 -3.59 -5.92
N ALA A 43 -6.01 -3.92 -5.60
CA ALA A 43 -6.67 -5.10 -6.15
C ALA A 43 -6.82 -5.03 -7.68
N GLU A 44 -7.08 -3.85 -8.23
CA GLU A 44 -7.15 -3.62 -9.69
C GLU A 44 -5.79 -3.82 -10.38
N LYS A 45 -4.70 -3.29 -9.80
CA LYS A 45 -3.36 -3.39 -10.40
C LYS A 45 -2.70 -4.75 -10.24
N SER A 46 -2.88 -5.39 -9.08
CA SER A 46 -2.23 -6.65 -8.74
C SER A 46 -3.08 -7.88 -9.05
N GLY A 47 -4.38 -7.71 -9.29
CA GLY A 47 -5.35 -8.81 -9.37
C GLY A 47 -5.64 -9.49 -8.02
N ASP A 48 -5.02 -9.05 -6.91
CA ASP A 48 -5.09 -9.73 -5.62
C ASP A 48 -5.88 -8.93 -4.58
N LYS A 49 -6.88 -9.58 -3.99
CA LYS A 49 -7.82 -8.95 -3.05
C LYS A 49 -7.30 -8.98 -1.61
N ARG A 50 -6.14 -8.38 -1.35
CA ARG A 50 -5.61 -8.29 0.03
C ARG A 50 -6.40 -7.31 0.87
N THR A 51 -6.56 -7.67 2.15
CA THR A 51 -7.23 -6.80 3.11
C THR A 51 -6.34 -5.61 3.49
N LYS A 52 -6.98 -4.50 3.89
CA LYS A 52 -6.31 -3.33 4.48
C LYS A 52 -5.27 -3.71 5.54
N LYS A 53 -5.56 -4.70 6.40
CA LYS A 53 -4.66 -5.16 7.46
C LYS A 53 -3.36 -5.78 6.90
N GLN A 54 -3.47 -6.57 5.83
CA GLN A 54 -2.32 -7.16 5.13
C GLN A 54 -1.46 -6.09 4.46
N LEU A 55 -2.09 -5.16 3.72
CA LEU A 55 -1.39 -4.05 3.06
C LEU A 55 -0.69 -3.15 4.09
N LYS A 56 -1.39 -2.77 5.17
CA LYS A 56 -0.81 -1.98 6.27
C LYS A 56 0.39 -2.66 6.90
N ARG A 57 0.29 -3.96 7.20
CA ARG A 57 1.42 -4.72 7.75
C ARG A 57 2.62 -4.68 6.81
N ARG A 58 2.41 -4.84 5.50
CA ARG A 58 3.50 -4.78 4.52
C ARG A 58 4.13 -3.39 4.44
N ILE A 59 3.33 -2.33 4.35
CA ILE A 59 3.82 -0.93 4.33
C ILE A 59 4.65 -0.63 5.58
N VAL A 60 4.20 -1.10 6.75
CA VAL A 60 4.94 -0.99 8.01
C VAL A 60 6.29 -1.70 7.87
N ILE A 61 6.32 -2.98 7.47
CA ILE A 61 7.56 -3.74 7.28
C ILE A 61 8.52 -3.02 6.31
N LEU A 62 8.02 -2.53 5.17
CA LEU A 62 8.82 -1.82 4.17
C LEU A 62 9.38 -0.49 4.69
N ARG A 63 8.63 0.20 5.57
CA ARG A 63 9.08 1.44 6.21
C ARG A 63 10.16 1.20 7.27
N TYR A 64 10.07 0.10 8.03
CA TYR A 64 11.05 -0.25 9.06
C TYR A 64 12.30 -0.96 8.50
N GLY A 65 12.20 -1.56 7.31
CA GLY A 65 13.31 -2.27 6.65
C GLY A 65 14.33 -1.39 5.91
N ILE A 66 14.17 -0.06 5.90
CA ILE A 66 15.09 0.90 5.27
C ILE A 66 16.15 1.43 6.27
N ILE A 67 16.20 0.86 7.49
CA ILE A 67 17.28 1.11 8.46
C ILE A 67 17.97 -0.23 8.79
N VAL A 68 18.65 -0.83 7.79
CA VAL A 68 19.78 -1.76 7.97
C VAL A 68 20.72 -1.64 6.79
#